data_AF-A0A7Z1KGG3-F1
#
_entry.id   AF-A0A7Z1KGG3-F1
#
_cell.length_a   1.000
_cell.length_b   1.000
_cell.length_c   1.000
_cell.angle_alpha   90.00
_cell.angle_beta   90.00
_cell.angle_gamma   90.00
#
_symmetry.space_group_name_H-M   'P 1'
#
loop_
_entity.id
_entity.type
_entity.pdbx_description
1 polymer ?
#
loop_
_entity_poly.entity_id
_entity_poly.type
_entity_poly.pdbx_seq_one_letter_code
_entity_poly.pdbx_strand_id
1 'polypeptide(L)'
;MTFKKNLSDHFKNFSASPFLFVGSGMSRRYLGAEDWEFLLRKFADLIDVSYTRINSQADGDLMKTASLLAETYAQKWWDSEIKGDK
;
A
#
# COMPACT_ATOMS: atom_id res chain seq x y z
N MET A 1 -5.18 -8.55 -34.01
CA MET A 1 -3.99 -7.67 -34.15
C MET A 1 -4.31 -6.17 -34.32
N THR A 2 -5.58 -5.76 -34.27
CA THR A 2 -6.01 -4.39 -34.62
C THR A 2 -5.64 -3.32 -33.58
N PHE A 3 -5.67 -3.65 -32.28
CA PHE A 3 -5.41 -2.69 -31.20
C PHE A 3 -4.00 -2.09 -31.24
N LYS A 4 -2.96 -2.95 -31.30
CA LYS A 4 -1.55 -2.51 -31.30
C LYS A 4 -1.24 -1.58 -32.47
N LYS A 5 -1.82 -1.86 -33.65
CA LYS A 5 -1.69 -1.02 -34.84
C LYS A 5 -2.36 0.34 -34.63
N ASN A 6 -3.64 0.34 -34.23
CA ASN A 6 -4.39 1.58 -34.00
C ASN A 6 -3.73 2.47 -32.93
N LEU A 7 -3.23 1.88 -31.85
CA LEU A 7 -2.54 2.61 -30.78
C LEU A 7 -1.21 3.21 -31.27
N SER A 8 -0.43 2.44 -32.04
CA SER A 8 0.83 2.92 -32.62
C SER A 8 0.59 4.05 -33.61
N ASP A 9 -0.43 3.95 -34.45
CA ASP A 9 -0.76 5.01 -35.41
C ASP A 9 -1.28 6.27 -34.70
N HIS A 10 -2.00 6.13 -33.58
CA HIS A 10 -2.41 7.26 -32.76
C HIS A 10 -1.21 7.99 -32.13
N PHE A 11 -0.23 7.25 -31.58
CA PHE A 11 0.97 7.85 -30.97
C PHE A 11 1.81 8.66 -31.97
N LYS A 12 1.85 8.27 -33.25
CA LYS A 12 2.59 9.01 -34.29
C LYS A 12 2.03 10.41 -34.57
N ASN A 13 0.81 10.72 -34.13
CA ASN A 13 0.21 12.05 -34.32
C ASN A 13 0.77 13.11 -33.36
N PHE A 14 1.61 12.71 -32.40
CA PHE A 14 2.18 13.60 -31.39
C PHE A 14 3.71 13.53 -31.43
N SER A 15 4.38 14.67 -31.26
CA SER A 15 5.84 14.73 -31.17
C SER A 15 6.37 14.38 -29.78
N ALA A 16 5.52 14.50 -28.75
CA ALA A 16 5.84 14.16 -27.38
C ALA A 16 5.75 12.64 -27.14
N SER A 17 6.56 12.13 -26.21
CA SER A 17 6.48 10.73 -25.79
C SER A 17 5.19 10.46 -25.00
N PRO A 18 4.55 9.29 -25.19
CA PRO A 18 3.35 8.94 -24.45
C PRO A 18 3.67 8.69 -22.97
N PHE A 19 2.77 9.10 -22.08
CA PHE A 19 2.82 8.79 -20.65
C PHE A 19 1.72 7.79 -20.29
N LEU A 20 2.08 6.74 -19.56
CA LEU A 20 1.14 5.75 -19.04
C LEU A 20 1.01 5.93 -17.53
N PHE A 21 -0.18 6.33 -17.09
CA PHE A 21 -0.53 6.34 -15.68
C PHE A 21 -1.27 5.03 -15.35
N VAL A 22 -0.70 4.25 -14.44
CA VAL A 22 -1.34 3.03 -13.92
C VAL A 22 -1.80 3.25 -12.49
N GLY A 23 -3.05 2.92 -12.20
CA GLY A 23 -3.60 2.94 -10.84
C GLY A 23 -3.24 1.68 -10.06
N SER A 24 -3.54 1.69 -8.76
CA SER A 24 -3.30 0.57 -7.83
C SER A 24 -3.95 -0.75 -8.26
N GLY A 25 -5.00 -0.70 -9.09
CA GLY A 25 -5.63 -1.90 -9.65
C GLY A 25 -4.69 -2.77 -10.49
N MET A 26 -3.71 -2.18 -11.17
CA MET A 26 -2.70 -2.94 -11.93
C MET A 26 -1.82 -3.75 -10.98
N SER A 27 -1.25 -3.08 -9.98
CA SER A 27 -0.36 -3.71 -8.99
C SER A 27 -1.09 -4.77 -8.17
N ARG A 28 -2.33 -4.50 -7.73
CA ARG A 28 -3.12 -5.46 -6.96
C ARG A 28 -3.46 -6.72 -7.77
N ARG A 29 -3.91 -6.56 -9.03
CA ARG A 29 -4.40 -7.69 -9.84
C ARG A 29 -3.28 -8.50 -10.48
N TYR A 30 -2.19 -7.86 -10.88
CA TYR A 30 -1.17 -8.51 -11.71
C TYR A 30 0.21 -8.62 -11.04
N LEU A 31 0.46 -7.86 -9.97
CA LEU A 31 1.71 -7.93 -9.20
C LEU A 31 1.51 -8.45 -7.77
N GLY A 32 0.27 -8.79 -7.39
CA GLY A 32 -0.05 -9.25 -6.03
C GLY A 32 0.23 -8.19 -4.95
N ALA A 33 0.23 -6.90 -5.32
CA ALA A 33 0.47 -5.84 -4.36
C ALA A 33 -0.65 -5.77 -3.33
N GLU A 34 -0.25 -5.54 -2.09
CA GLU A 34 -1.15 -5.48 -0.94
C GLU A 34 -1.94 -4.17 -0.95
N ASP A 35 -3.13 -4.20 -0.36
CA ASP A 35 -3.91 -2.98 -0.13
C ASP A 35 -3.60 -2.38 1.25
N TRP A 36 -4.14 -1.18 1.46
CA TRP A 36 -3.84 -0.39 2.64
C TRP A 36 -4.20 -1.12 3.94
N GLU A 37 -5.37 -1.75 4.02
CA GLU A 37 -5.77 -2.50 5.20
C GLU A 37 -4.85 -3.70 5.46
N PHE A 38 -4.47 -4.42 4.41
CA PHE A 38 -3.55 -5.55 4.55
C PHE A 38 -2.16 -5.12 5.05
N LEU A 39 -1.66 -3.98 4.58
CA LEU A 39 -0.43 -3.39 5.11
C LEU A 39 -0.56 -3.07 6.60
N LEU A 40 -1.66 -2.47 7.05
CA LEU A 40 -1.89 -2.18 8.47
C LEU A 40 -1.94 -3.46 9.32
N ARG A 41 -2.55 -4.54 8.82
CA ARG A 41 -2.55 -5.85 9.50
C ARG A 41 -1.14 -6.38 9.67
N LYS A 42 -0.33 -6.36 8.60
CA LYS A 42 1.08 -6.77 8.68
C LYS A 42 1.88 -5.96 9.70
N PHE A 43 1.72 -4.64 9.73
CA PHE A 43 2.43 -3.82 10.71
C PHE A 43 1.98 -4.09 12.15
N ALA A 44 0.71 -4.42 12.37
CA ALA A 44 0.22 -4.85 13.67
C ALA A 44 0.83 -6.21 14.09
N ASP A 45 0.93 -7.16 13.16
CA ASP A 45 1.55 -8.48 13.38
C ASP A 45 3.04 -8.35 13.70
N LEU A 46 3.77 -7.46 13.02
CA LEU A 46 5.21 -7.22 13.23
C LEU A 46 5.54 -6.79 14.66
N ILE A 47 4.60 -6.13 15.34
CA ILE A 47 4.76 -5.69 16.73
C ILE A 47 3.94 -6.53 17.69
N ASP A 48 3.40 -7.68 17.29
CA ASP A 48 2.56 -8.55 18.11
C ASP A 48 1.42 -7.77 18.80
N VAL A 49 0.62 -7.06 17.99
CA VAL A 49 -0.58 -6.36 18.44
C VAL A 49 -1.76 -6.75 17.57
N SER A 50 -2.92 -6.96 18.18
CA SER A 50 -4.16 -7.24 17.43
C SER A 50 -4.59 -6.05 16.59
N TYR A 51 -4.58 -6.21 15.26
CA TYR A 51 -5.18 -5.26 14.33
C TYR A 51 -6.65 -4.97 14.67
N THR A 52 -7.44 -6.02 14.97
CA THR A 52 -8.87 -5.87 15.29
C THR A 52 -9.08 -4.94 16.48
N ARG A 53 -8.23 -5.02 17.51
CA ARG A 53 -8.28 -4.13 18.66
C ARG A 53 -8.04 -2.68 18.25
N ILE A 54 -6.99 -2.40 17.50
CA ILE A 54 -6.67 -1.03 17.05
C ILE A 54 -7.77 -0.50 16.12
N ASN A 55 -8.22 -1.30 15.17
CA ASN A 55 -9.27 -0.90 14.24
C ASN A 55 -10.60 -0.61 14.94
N SER A 56 -10.91 -1.34 16.03
CA SER A 56 -12.09 -1.05 16.85
C SER A 56 -11.98 0.27 17.62
N GLN A 57 -10.79 0.67 18.07
CA GLN A 57 -10.55 1.98 18.71
C GLN A 57 -10.64 3.14 17.71
N ALA A 58 -10.47 2.84 16.43
CA ALA A 58 -10.55 3.78 15.32
C ALA A 58 -11.93 3.82 14.65
N ASP A 59 -12.94 3.12 15.19
CA ASP A 59 -14.28 2.99 14.58
C ASP A 59 -14.25 2.45 13.14
N GLY A 60 -13.25 1.63 12.80
CA GLY A 60 -13.05 1.09 11.45
C GLY A 60 -12.45 2.09 10.44
N ASP A 61 -12.08 3.30 10.86
CA ASP A 61 -11.42 4.29 10.01
C ASP A 61 -9.95 3.92 9.81
N LEU A 62 -9.59 3.52 8.58
CA LEU A 62 -8.23 3.07 8.27
C LEU A 62 -7.14 4.14 8.48
N MET A 63 -7.48 5.43 8.40
CA MET A 63 -6.52 6.51 8.64
C MET A 63 -6.26 6.67 10.13
N LYS A 64 -7.31 6.63 10.95
CA LYS A 64 -7.15 6.63 12.42
C LYS A 64 -6.46 5.35 12.90
N THR A 65 -6.80 4.20 12.33
CA THR A 65 -6.12 2.92 12.60
C THR A 65 -4.63 3.04 12.31
N ALA A 66 -4.25 3.65 11.18
CA ALA A 66 -2.85 3.88 10.85
C ALA A 66 -2.14 4.77 11.89
N SER A 67 -2.77 5.87 12.32
CA SER A 67 -2.19 6.76 13.34
C SER A 67 -1.99 6.05 14.68
N LEU A 68 -3.02 5.35 15.19
CA LEU A 68 -2.94 4.60 16.45
C LEU A 68 -1.91 3.47 16.37
N LEU A 69 -1.86 2.78 15.23
CA LEU A 69 -0.87 1.73 14.99
C LEU A 69 0.55 2.31 14.96
N ALA A 70 0.77 3.45 14.31
CA ALA A 70 2.08 4.11 14.26
C ALA A 70 2.57 4.54 15.65
N GLU A 71 1.69 5.09 16.49
CA GLU A 71 2.03 5.43 17.88
C GLU A 71 2.41 4.19 18.70
N THR A 72 1.61 3.12 18.59
CA THR A 72 1.87 1.85 19.27
C THR A 72 3.17 1.21 18.79
N TYR A 73 3.41 1.25 17.48
CA TYR A 73 4.61 0.74 16.84
C TYR A 73 5.84 1.51 17.34
N ALA A 74 5.79 2.84 17.39
CA ALA A 74 6.89 3.67 17.87
C ALA A 74 7.26 3.35 19.33
N GLN A 75 6.27 3.17 20.21
CA GLN A 75 6.51 2.76 21.60
C GLN A 75 7.21 1.40 21.66
N LYS A 76 6.65 0.38 21.00
CA LYS A 76 7.26 -0.96 20.96
C LYS A 76 8.64 -0.96 20.32
N TRP A 77 8.88 -0.14 19.30
CA TRP A 77 10.19 -0.02 18.66
C TRP A 77 11.28 0.47 19.63
N TRP A 78 10.97 1.44 20.50
CA TRP A 78 11.93 1.93 21.48
C TRP A 78 12.19 0.93 22.60
N ASP A 79 11.16 0.16 22.97
CA ASP A 79 11.13 -0.75 24.13
C ASP A 79 11.49 -2.22 23.83
N SER A 80 11.67 -2.61 22.56
CA SER A 80 11.86 -4.03 22.15
C SER A 80 13.13 -4.32 21.36
N GLU A 81 13.39 -5.62 21.19
CA GLU A 81 14.39 -6.22 20.28
C GLU A 81 14.01 -6.10 18.78
N ILE A 82 12.89 -5.45 18.43
CA ILE A 82 12.45 -5.24 17.03
C ILE A 82 13.30 -4.16 16.32
N LYS A 83 14.20 -3.48 17.06
CA LYS A 83 15.23 -2.64 16.45
C LYS A 83 15.99 -3.51 15.46
N GLY A 84 15.83 -3.21 14.17
CA GLY A 84 16.57 -3.88 13.11
C GLY A 84 18.04 -3.97 13.48
N ASP A 85 18.65 -5.11 13.20
CA ASP A 85 20.08 -5.35 13.47
C ASP A 85 20.88 -4.11 13.08
N LYS A 86 21.65 -3.59 14.03
CA LYS A 86 22.54 -2.44 13.81
C LYS A 86 23.54 -2.73 12.69
#